data_AF-A0A7N4P573-F1
#
_entry.id   AF-A0A7N4P573-F1
#
_cell.length_a   1.000
_cell.length_b   1.000
_cell.length_c   1.000
_cell.angle_alpha   90.00
_cell.angle_beta   90.00
_cell.angle_gamma   90.00
#
_symmetry.space_group_name_H-M   'P 1'
#
loop_
_entity.id
_entity.type
_entity.pdbx_description
1 polymer ?
#
loop_
_entity_poly.entity_id
_entity_poly.type
_entity_poly.pdbx_seq_one_letter_code
_entity_poly.pdbx_strand_id
1 'polypeptide(L)'
;MADCEFHYVHMLAQDYLKHVQQMPRLGSCLHRTSQILQKVAFSVQEEVEKDMETFLSTLDITSVDCARRIFNSVMEKEFEDGIINWGRIVTIFAFGGILIKKLLRHRAPLTMDTHEEISHFIAEFIMNNIAEWIRQNGGWVIAHSKYQESQRISIFLSMQDEIETEEIIKDIFKQGKTCFIPRYKFNSNYMDMVRLFSAEEIFSLPKTSWNIHQPGDDEVREEALSTGGLDLIFMPGLGFDQQGNRLGRGKGYYDTYLKRCFQHQKRRPYTIALAFKEQICDAVPVGEDDMRIDEVLYEDK
;
A
#
# COMPACT_ATOMS: atom_id res chain seq x y z
N MET A 1 7.81 -1.79 -15.53
CA MET A 1 6.56 -1.69 -14.73
C MET A 1 5.97 -3.08 -14.50
N ALA A 2 5.57 -3.84 -15.53
CA ALA A 2 5.04 -5.20 -15.36
C ALA A 2 5.96 -6.16 -14.57
N ASP A 3 7.26 -6.17 -14.85
CA ASP A 3 8.21 -7.04 -14.14
C ASP A 3 8.42 -6.66 -12.66
N CYS A 4 8.34 -5.37 -12.31
CA CYS A 4 8.50 -4.90 -10.92
C CYS A 4 7.26 -5.19 -10.10
N GLU A 5 6.07 -4.97 -10.66
CA GLU A 5 4.81 -5.31 -10.00
C GLU A 5 4.66 -6.82 -9.81
N PHE A 6 5.05 -7.63 -10.81
CA PHE A 6 5.11 -9.08 -10.65
C PHE A 6 6.00 -9.48 -9.47
N HIS A 7 7.20 -8.89 -9.37
CA HIS A 7 8.10 -9.20 -8.26
C HIS A 7 7.51 -8.82 -6.90
N TYR A 8 6.87 -7.67 -6.80
CA TYR A 8 6.24 -7.23 -5.55
C TYR A 8 5.10 -8.17 -5.12
N VAL A 9 4.23 -8.57 -6.05
CA VAL A 9 3.15 -9.54 -5.76
C VAL A 9 3.73 -10.91 -5.40
N HIS A 10 4.79 -11.33 -6.10
CA HIS A 10 5.52 -12.55 -5.81
C HIS A 10 6.08 -12.55 -4.38
N MET A 11 6.72 -11.47 -3.96
CA MET A 11 7.22 -11.27 -2.61
C MET A 11 6.09 -11.33 -1.57
N LEU A 12 4.95 -10.65 -1.82
CA LEU A 12 3.77 -10.73 -0.94
C LEU A 12 3.27 -12.16 -0.78
N ALA A 13 3.21 -12.92 -1.88
CA ALA A 13 2.81 -14.32 -1.85
C ALA A 13 3.83 -15.19 -1.09
N GLN A 14 5.13 -15.05 -1.37
CA GLN A 14 6.19 -15.77 -0.67
C GLN A 14 6.15 -15.54 0.84
N ASP A 15 6.05 -14.28 1.26
CA ASP A 15 6.00 -13.92 2.67
C ASP A 15 4.77 -14.52 3.37
N TYR A 16 3.61 -14.47 2.71
CA TYR A 16 2.41 -15.09 3.22
C TYR A 16 2.57 -16.60 3.41
N LEU A 17 3.08 -17.31 2.40
CA LEU A 17 3.27 -18.76 2.47
C LEU A 17 4.27 -19.17 3.55
N LYS A 18 5.35 -18.41 3.72
CA LYS A 18 6.32 -18.59 4.83
C LYS A 18 5.65 -18.39 6.19
N HIS A 19 4.77 -17.39 6.32
CA HIS A 19 4.00 -17.13 7.54
C HIS A 19 3.07 -18.29 7.90
N VAL A 20 2.30 -18.80 6.93
CA VAL A 20 1.37 -19.94 7.11
C VAL A 20 2.08 -21.18 7.67
N GLN A 21 3.35 -21.37 7.33
CA GLN A 21 4.17 -22.49 7.78
C GLN A 21 4.99 -22.24 9.06
N GLN A 22 4.88 -21.04 9.66
CA GLN A 22 5.63 -20.68 10.87
C GLN A 22 7.16 -20.77 10.70
N MET A 23 7.69 -20.52 9.49
CA MET A 23 9.13 -20.61 9.25
C MET A 23 9.95 -19.56 10.04
N PRO A 24 11.15 -19.91 10.57
CA PRO A 24 12.03 -18.96 11.26
C PRO A 24 12.50 -17.84 10.32
N ARG A 25 12.49 -16.60 10.81
CA ARG A 25 12.87 -15.43 10.03
C ARG A 25 14.40 -15.32 9.95
N LEU A 26 14.97 -15.42 8.75
CA LEU A 26 16.35 -14.97 8.49
C LEU A 26 16.30 -13.50 8.03
N GLY A 27 16.56 -12.58 8.97
CA GLY A 27 16.97 -11.18 8.74
C GLY A 27 16.30 -10.38 7.60
N SER A 28 15.19 -9.69 7.92
CA SER A 28 14.78 -8.35 7.43
C SER A 28 13.45 -7.97 8.10
N CYS A 29 13.11 -6.68 8.15
CA CYS A 29 11.80 -6.23 8.61
C CYS A 29 10.77 -6.53 7.51
N LEU A 30 9.75 -7.37 7.78
CA LEU A 30 8.70 -7.63 6.79
C LEU A 30 7.98 -6.34 6.40
N HIS A 31 7.74 -6.16 5.11
CA HIS A 31 6.97 -5.03 4.57
C HIS A 31 5.58 -4.97 5.22
N ARG A 32 5.07 -3.77 5.52
CA ARG A 32 3.84 -3.64 6.31
C ARG A 32 2.60 -4.15 5.57
N THR A 33 2.55 -4.00 4.24
CA THR A 33 1.53 -4.64 3.38
C THR A 33 1.54 -6.15 3.56
N SER A 34 2.72 -6.77 3.61
CA SER A 34 2.88 -8.21 3.86
C SER A 34 2.34 -8.59 5.24
N GLN A 35 2.60 -7.79 6.29
CA GLN A 35 2.07 -8.04 7.63
C GLN A 35 0.53 -7.96 7.71
N ILE A 36 -0.07 -7.00 7.02
CA ILE A 36 -1.54 -6.84 6.98
C ILE A 36 -2.15 -7.97 6.18
N LEU A 37 -1.60 -8.25 5.00
CA LEU A 37 -2.02 -9.35 4.14
C LEU A 37 -1.95 -10.66 4.92
N GLN A 38 -0.86 -10.93 5.64
CA GLN A 38 -0.74 -12.08 6.53
C GLN A 38 -1.88 -12.15 7.53
N LYS A 39 -2.14 -11.07 8.28
CA LYS A 39 -3.22 -11.07 9.28
C LYS A 39 -4.59 -11.36 8.66
N VAL A 40 -4.95 -10.66 7.59
CA VAL A 40 -6.29 -10.75 7.00
C VAL A 40 -6.45 -12.07 6.23
N ALA A 41 -5.49 -12.44 5.37
CA ALA A 41 -5.53 -13.68 4.61
C ALA A 41 -5.46 -14.91 5.52
N PHE A 42 -4.70 -14.86 6.62
CA PHE A 42 -4.66 -15.96 7.57
C PHE A 42 -5.99 -16.14 8.30
N SER A 43 -6.66 -15.04 8.70
CA SER A 43 -8.00 -15.11 9.28
C SER A 43 -9.02 -15.72 8.32
N VAL A 44 -8.99 -15.32 7.05
CA VAL A 44 -9.85 -15.90 5.99
C VAL A 44 -9.51 -17.37 5.76
N GLN A 45 -8.22 -17.71 5.75
CA GLN A 45 -7.77 -19.09 5.62
C GLN A 45 -8.31 -19.97 6.75
N GLU A 46 -8.22 -19.54 8.01
CA GLU A 46 -8.72 -20.31 9.16
C GLU A 46 -10.23 -20.55 9.09
N GLU A 47 -10.99 -19.55 8.65
CA GLU A 47 -12.44 -19.66 8.45
C GLU A 47 -12.78 -20.68 7.34
N VAL A 48 -12.12 -20.59 6.19
CA VAL A 48 -12.30 -21.54 5.08
C VAL A 48 -11.87 -22.96 5.46
N GLU A 49 -10.74 -23.12 6.17
CA GLU A 49 -10.26 -24.42 6.63
C GLU A 49 -11.25 -25.09 7.57
N LYS A 50 -11.93 -24.31 8.42
CA LYS A 50 -12.95 -24.79 9.35
C LYS A 50 -14.26 -25.13 8.65
N ASP A 51 -14.78 -24.23 7.83
CA ASP A 51 -16.12 -24.37 7.24
C ASP A 51 -16.14 -25.39 6.09
N MET A 52 -15.01 -25.56 5.41
CA MET A 52 -14.87 -26.48 4.28
C MET A 52 -14.01 -27.72 4.61
N GLU A 53 -13.77 -28.04 5.89
CA GLU A 53 -12.87 -29.13 6.30
C GLU A 53 -13.17 -30.46 5.58
N THR A 54 -14.45 -30.86 5.52
CA THR A 54 -14.88 -32.09 4.85
C THR A 54 -14.50 -32.10 3.37
N PHE A 55 -14.74 -31.01 2.65
CA PHE A 55 -14.39 -30.89 1.24
C PHE A 55 -12.88 -30.81 1.04
N LEU A 56 -12.19 -30.01 1.85
CA LEU A 56 -10.75 -29.90 1.78
C LEU A 56 -10.12 -31.27 2.04
N SER A 57 -10.60 -32.06 2.99
CA SER A 57 -10.04 -33.39 3.30
C SER A 57 -10.02 -34.35 2.10
N THR A 58 -10.93 -34.20 1.13
CA THR A 58 -10.99 -35.05 -0.07
C THR A 58 -10.08 -34.58 -1.21
N LEU A 59 -9.58 -33.34 -1.16
CA LEU A 59 -8.62 -32.83 -2.13
C LEU A 59 -7.26 -33.51 -1.95
N ASP A 60 -6.97 -34.44 -2.86
CA ASP A 60 -5.67 -35.11 -2.97
C ASP A 60 -4.70 -34.26 -3.80
N ILE A 61 -3.80 -33.55 -3.10
CA ILE A 61 -2.82 -32.65 -3.72
C ILE A 61 -1.44 -33.32 -3.68
N THR A 62 -1.10 -33.99 -4.78
CA THR A 62 0.09 -34.87 -4.86
C THR A 62 1.35 -34.19 -5.43
N SER A 63 1.19 -33.01 -6.06
CA SER A 63 2.25 -32.27 -6.75
C SER A 63 1.94 -30.77 -6.85
N VAL A 64 2.97 -29.96 -7.10
CA VAL A 64 2.80 -28.51 -7.34
C VAL A 64 1.96 -28.26 -8.59
N ASP A 65 2.12 -29.04 -9.65
CA ASP A 65 1.26 -28.96 -10.85
C ASP A 65 -0.21 -29.25 -10.54
N CYS A 66 -0.48 -30.22 -9.66
CA CYS A 66 -1.83 -30.50 -9.19
C CYS A 66 -2.39 -29.31 -8.40
N ALA A 67 -1.59 -28.72 -7.51
CA ALA A 67 -1.96 -27.51 -6.77
C ALA A 67 -2.24 -26.33 -7.70
N ARG A 68 -1.41 -26.09 -8.72
CA ARG A 68 -1.61 -25.03 -9.72
C ARG A 68 -2.92 -25.21 -10.50
N ARG A 69 -3.24 -26.43 -10.94
CA ARG A 69 -4.52 -26.69 -11.64
C ARG A 69 -5.73 -26.45 -10.75
N ILE A 70 -5.68 -26.91 -9.50
CA ILE A 70 -6.76 -26.69 -8.53
C ILE A 70 -6.89 -25.19 -8.24
N PHE A 71 -5.76 -24.50 -8.01
CA PHE A 71 -5.72 -23.06 -7.80
C PHE A 71 -6.41 -22.31 -8.93
N ASN A 72 -5.97 -22.51 -10.18
CA ASN A 72 -6.56 -21.81 -11.33
C ASN A 72 -8.05 -22.11 -11.47
N SER A 73 -8.47 -23.38 -11.32
CA SER A 73 -9.90 -23.72 -11.42
C SER A 73 -10.75 -23.06 -10.34
N VAL A 74 -10.26 -22.96 -9.10
CA VAL A 74 -10.98 -22.30 -8.00
C VAL A 74 -10.98 -20.80 -8.19
N MET A 75 -9.86 -20.19 -8.59
CA MET A 75 -9.77 -18.74 -8.80
C MET A 75 -10.57 -18.28 -10.03
N GLU A 76 -10.54 -19.04 -11.13
CA GLU A 76 -11.41 -18.77 -12.31
C GLU A 76 -12.89 -18.79 -11.92
N LYS A 77 -13.28 -19.75 -11.08
CA LYS A 77 -14.66 -19.82 -10.58
C LYS A 77 -14.99 -18.71 -9.62
N GLU A 78 -14.05 -18.37 -8.73
CA GLU A 78 -14.18 -17.28 -7.77
C GLU A 78 -14.39 -15.94 -8.47
N PHE A 79 -13.74 -15.67 -9.61
CA PHE A 79 -13.87 -14.38 -10.30
C PHE A 79 -14.77 -14.41 -11.56
N GLU A 80 -15.56 -15.47 -11.75
CA GLU A 80 -16.40 -15.67 -12.95
C GLU A 80 -17.47 -14.57 -13.13
N ASP A 81 -17.96 -13.98 -12.04
CA ASP A 81 -18.96 -12.91 -12.06
C ASP A 81 -18.38 -11.53 -12.44
N GLY A 82 -17.06 -11.41 -12.62
CA GLY A 82 -16.36 -10.17 -12.97
C GLY A 82 -16.24 -9.15 -11.83
N ILE A 83 -16.70 -9.46 -10.61
CA ILE A 83 -16.62 -8.55 -9.47
C ILE A 83 -15.24 -8.67 -8.82
N ILE A 84 -14.46 -7.59 -8.75
CA ILE A 84 -13.18 -7.58 -8.03
C ILE A 84 -13.29 -6.64 -6.84
N ASN A 85 -12.83 -7.10 -5.68
CA ASN A 85 -12.68 -6.29 -4.47
C ASN A 85 -11.56 -6.86 -3.60
N TRP A 86 -11.06 -6.05 -2.67
CA TRP A 86 -9.95 -6.44 -1.77
C TRP A 86 -10.22 -7.71 -0.96
N GLY A 87 -11.47 -7.94 -0.54
CA GLY A 87 -11.85 -9.16 0.17
C GLY A 87 -11.62 -10.42 -0.67
N ARG A 88 -12.00 -10.39 -1.95
CA ARG A 88 -11.73 -11.50 -2.89
C ARG A 88 -10.26 -11.61 -3.26
N ILE A 89 -9.53 -10.50 -3.38
CA ILE A 89 -8.07 -10.56 -3.62
C ILE A 89 -7.36 -11.29 -2.48
N VAL A 90 -7.80 -11.07 -1.24
CA VAL A 90 -7.27 -11.77 -0.07
C VAL A 90 -7.52 -13.29 -0.14
N THR A 91 -8.64 -13.76 -0.74
CA THR A 91 -8.91 -15.20 -0.87
C THR A 91 -7.90 -15.91 -1.78
N ILE A 92 -7.30 -15.21 -2.74
CA ILE A 92 -6.22 -15.72 -3.60
C ILE A 92 -5.04 -16.18 -2.73
N PHE A 93 -4.58 -15.31 -1.84
CA PHE A 93 -3.49 -15.64 -0.91
C PHE A 93 -3.92 -16.73 0.06
N ALA A 94 -5.09 -16.57 0.69
CA ALA A 94 -5.62 -17.54 1.66
C ALA A 94 -5.69 -18.96 1.09
N PHE A 95 -6.19 -19.10 -0.14
CA PHE A 95 -6.25 -20.39 -0.83
C PHE A 95 -4.85 -20.93 -1.15
N GLY A 96 -3.91 -20.09 -1.58
CA GLY A 96 -2.50 -20.44 -1.70
C GLY A 96 -1.92 -21.03 -0.40
N GLY A 97 -2.28 -20.45 0.75
CA GLY A 97 -1.92 -20.95 2.08
C GLY A 97 -2.51 -22.33 2.41
N ILE A 98 -3.73 -22.62 1.95
CA ILE A 98 -4.36 -23.94 2.10
C ILE A 98 -3.60 -24.98 1.26
N LEU A 99 -3.28 -24.63 0.01
CA LEU A 99 -2.57 -25.52 -0.92
C LEU A 99 -1.20 -25.91 -0.36
N ILE A 100 -0.44 -24.95 0.17
CA ILE A 100 0.90 -25.25 0.71
C ILE A 100 0.84 -26.12 1.97
N LYS A 101 -0.14 -25.93 2.86
CA LYS A 101 -0.37 -26.82 4.02
C LYS A 101 -0.72 -28.23 3.59
N LYS A 102 -1.53 -28.39 2.52
CA LYS A 102 -1.92 -29.70 2.02
C LYS A 102 -0.78 -30.45 1.35
N LEU A 103 0.02 -29.77 0.53
CA LEU A 103 1.23 -30.36 -0.08
C LEU A 103 2.21 -30.88 0.97
N LEU A 104 2.34 -30.16 2.10
CA LEU A 104 3.16 -30.57 3.23
C LEU A 104 2.68 -31.83 3.96
N ARG A 105 1.36 -32.06 4.06
CA ARG A 105 0.81 -33.22 4.78
C ARG A 105 1.13 -34.56 4.08
N HIS A 106 1.50 -34.54 2.80
CA HIS A 106 1.74 -35.74 2.00
C HIS A 106 3.21 -35.96 1.59
N ARG A 107 4.17 -35.10 1.96
CA ARG A 107 5.60 -35.23 1.57
C ARG A 107 6.59 -35.04 2.73
N ALA A 108 7.75 -35.70 2.59
CA ALA A 108 9.01 -35.41 3.30
C ALA A 108 9.51 -33.98 2.95
N PRO A 109 10.52 -33.41 3.65
CA PRO A 109 10.70 -31.96 3.76
C PRO A 109 10.81 -31.28 2.38
N LEU A 110 9.98 -30.26 2.17
CA LEU A 110 9.96 -29.47 0.93
C LEU A 110 11.35 -28.87 0.66
N THR A 111 11.75 -28.86 -0.61
CA THR A 111 12.83 -27.99 -1.07
C THR A 111 12.31 -26.55 -1.10
N MET A 112 13.21 -25.55 -1.04
CA MET A 112 12.83 -24.14 -1.18
C MET A 112 12.03 -23.86 -2.47
N ASP A 113 12.13 -24.73 -3.48
CA ASP A 113 11.45 -24.63 -4.76
C ASP A 113 9.92 -24.67 -4.66
N THR A 114 9.34 -25.34 -3.65
CA THR A 114 7.87 -25.44 -3.57
C THR A 114 7.21 -24.12 -3.20
N HIS A 115 7.84 -23.33 -2.33
CA HIS A 115 7.36 -21.98 -2.01
C HIS A 115 7.43 -21.09 -3.23
N GLU A 116 8.57 -21.15 -3.92
CA GLU A 116 8.85 -20.37 -5.11
C GLU A 116 7.81 -20.63 -6.19
N GLU A 117 7.52 -21.90 -6.48
CA GLU A 117 6.55 -22.24 -7.51
C GLU A 117 5.12 -21.83 -7.16
N ILE A 118 4.71 -21.91 -5.89
CA ILE A 118 3.37 -21.49 -5.45
C ILE A 118 3.24 -19.98 -5.46
N SER A 119 4.21 -19.25 -4.92
CA SER A 119 4.20 -17.79 -5.00
C SER A 119 4.22 -17.31 -6.43
N HIS A 120 4.94 -18.00 -7.32
CA HIS A 120 5.02 -17.67 -8.74
C HIS A 120 3.65 -17.73 -9.42
N PHE A 121 2.91 -18.84 -9.28
CA PHE A 121 1.61 -18.92 -9.94
C PHE A 121 0.53 -18.04 -9.28
N ILE A 122 0.65 -17.72 -7.99
CA ILE A 122 -0.22 -16.72 -7.35
C ILE A 122 0.03 -15.34 -7.97
N ALA A 123 1.31 -14.97 -8.12
CA ALA A 123 1.70 -13.72 -8.75
C ALA A 123 1.25 -13.67 -10.21
N GLU A 124 1.46 -14.74 -10.97
CA GLU A 124 1.02 -14.86 -12.35
C GLU A 124 -0.51 -14.66 -12.48
N PHE A 125 -1.31 -15.29 -11.62
CA PHE A 125 -2.75 -15.11 -11.63
C PHE A 125 -3.16 -13.67 -11.34
N ILE A 126 -2.57 -13.05 -10.31
CA ILE A 126 -2.86 -11.65 -9.96
C ILE A 126 -2.46 -10.73 -11.11
N MET A 127 -1.27 -10.91 -11.68
CA MET A 127 -0.77 -10.06 -12.77
C MET A 127 -1.62 -10.17 -14.03
N ASN A 128 -2.10 -11.37 -14.35
CA ASN A 128 -2.88 -11.61 -15.56
C ASN A 128 -4.35 -11.18 -15.43
N ASN A 129 -4.93 -11.20 -14.23
CA ASN A 129 -6.38 -11.04 -14.06
C ASN A 129 -6.79 -9.87 -13.16
N ILE A 130 -5.93 -9.46 -12.22
CA ILE A 130 -6.31 -8.59 -11.09
C ILE A 130 -5.53 -7.29 -11.07
N ALA A 131 -4.29 -7.27 -11.58
CA ALA A 131 -3.37 -6.14 -11.46
C ALA A 131 -3.94 -4.82 -11.99
N GLU A 132 -4.66 -4.84 -13.11
CA GLU A 132 -5.30 -3.63 -13.64
C GLU A 132 -6.32 -3.05 -12.66
N TRP A 133 -7.12 -3.91 -12.02
CA TRP A 133 -8.07 -3.47 -11.01
C TRP A 133 -7.35 -2.90 -9.79
N ILE A 134 -6.25 -3.53 -9.34
CA ILE A 134 -5.44 -3.02 -8.22
C ILE A 134 -4.92 -1.63 -8.53
N ARG A 135 -4.37 -1.41 -9.72
CA ARG A 135 -3.88 -0.09 -10.17
C ARG A 135 -4.99 0.96 -10.17
N GLN A 136 -6.15 0.63 -10.74
CA GLN A 136 -7.34 1.50 -10.80
C GLN A 136 -8.06 1.68 -9.45
N ASN A 137 -7.63 0.98 -8.40
CA ASN A 137 -8.18 1.12 -7.06
C ASN A 137 -7.05 1.45 -6.09
N GLY A 138 -6.19 2.40 -6.50
CA GLY A 138 -5.10 3.07 -5.77
C GLY A 138 -4.01 2.16 -5.21
N GLY A 139 -3.83 1.01 -5.86
CA GLY A 139 -2.71 0.11 -5.61
C GLY A 139 -2.74 -0.54 -4.23
N TRP A 140 -1.62 -1.18 -3.89
CA TRP A 140 -1.46 -1.88 -2.61
C TRP A 140 -1.46 -0.95 -1.38
N VAL A 141 -1.35 0.37 -1.58
CA VAL A 141 -1.38 1.39 -0.52
C VAL A 141 -2.74 1.44 0.17
N ILE A 142 -3.84 1.22 -0.55
CA ILE A 142 -5.18 1.25 0.06
C ILE A 142 -5.39 0.07 1.02
N ALA A 143 -4.70 -1.06 0.84
CA ALA A 143 -4.72 -2.14 1.81
C ALA A 143 -3.98 -1.79 3.12
N HIS A 144 -3.27 -0.65 3.19
CA HIS A 144 -2.47 -0.28 4.34
C HIS A 144 -3.32 0.04 5.58
N SER A 145 -2.99 -0.56 6.72
CA SER A 145 -3.77 -0.45 7.97
C SER A 145 -3.92 0.99 8.44
N LYS A 146 -2.86 1.80 8.34
CA LYS A 146 -2.92 3.22 8.73
C LYS A 146 -3.78 4.03 7.77
N TYR A 147 -3.85 3.66 6.50
CA TYR A 147 -4.78 4.28 5.56
C TYR A 147 -6.23 3.90 5.90
N GLN A 148 -6.49 2.61 6.14
CA GLN A 148 -7.83 2.11 6.48
C GLN A 148 -8.37 2.74 7.78
N GLU A 149 -7.54 2.82 8.83
CA GLU A 149 -7.88 3.42 10.13
C GLU A 149 -8.10 4.94 10.08
N SER A 150 -7.54 5.64 9.09
CA SER A 150 -7.54 7.11 9.03
C SER A 150 -8.85 7.66 8.45
N GLN A 151 -9.32 8.79 9.00
CA GLN A 151 -10.51 9.50 8.52
C GLN A 151 -10.17 10.86 7.93
N ARG A 152 -9.09 11.50 8.38
CA ARG A 152 -8.62 12.80 7.90
C ARG A 152 -7.23 12.64 7.30
N ILE A 153 -7.16 12.66 5.97
CA ILE A 153 -5.95 12.31 5.22
C ILE A 153 -5.46 13.52 4.44
N SER A 154 -4.17 13.80 4.55
CA SER A 154 -3.49 14.72 3.65
C SER A 154 -2.73 13.96 2.57
N ILE A 155 -2.85 14.42 1.33
CA ILE A 155 -2.20 13.82 0.17
C ILE A 155 -1.73 14.90 -0.80
N PHE A 156 -0.55 14.71 -1.39
CA PHE A 156 0.00 15.64 -2.38
C PHE A 156 -0.61 15.38 -3.76
N LEU A 157 -0.63 16.43 -4.60
CA LEU A 157 -0.96 16.31 -6.01
C LEU A 157 0.35 16.17 -6.79
N SER A 158 0.50 15.03 -7.45
CA SER A 158 1.76 14.52 -8.00
C SER A 158 2.41 15.47 -9.01
N MET A 159 3.71 15.70 -8.85
CA MET A 159 4.57 16.17 -9.96
C MET A 159 4.96 15.03 -10.89
N GLN A 160 5.53 15.35 -12.06
CA GLN A 160 5.96 14.35 -13.06
C GLN A 160 7.01 13.36 -12.55
N ASP A 161 7.81 13.74 -11.55
CA ASP A 161 8.87 12.96 -10.92
C ASP A 161 8.43 12.36 -9.56
N GLU A 162 7.12 12.33 -9.28
CA GLU A 162 6.53 11.77 -8.07
C GLU A 162 5.56 10.62 -8.40
N ILE A 163 5.29 9.77 -7.42
CA ILE A 163 4.27 8.71 -7.53
C ILE A 163 2.91 9.35 -7.77
N GLU A 164 2.15 8.82 -8.75
CA GLU A 164 0.79 9.29 -9.03
C GLU A 164 -0.17 8.95 -7.88
N THR A 165 -0.92 9.94 -7.43
CA THR A 165 -1.82 9.86 -6.27
C THR A 165 -3.30 9.97 -6.63
N GLU A 166 -3.65 10.23 -7.89
CA GLU A 166 -5.05 10.42 -8.33
C GLU A 166 -5.98 9.28 -7.90
N GLU A 167 -5.56 8.03 -8.09
CA GLU A 167 -6.37 6.86 -7.71
C GLU A 167 -6.53 6.70 -6.18
N ILE A 168 -5.53 7.14 -5.42
CA ILE A 168 -5.62 7.18 -3.95
C ILE A 168 -6.64 8.25 -3.54
N ILE A 169 -6.63 9.42 -4.19
CA ILE A 169 -7.59 10.50 -3.93
C ILE A 169 -9.02 10.05 -4.21
N LYS A 170 -9.25 9.37 -5.35
CA LYS A 170 -10.57 8.81 -5.68
C LYS A 170 -11.05 7.82 -4.61
N ASP A 171 -10.17 6.95 -4.11
CA ASP A 171 -10.54 6.03 -3.02
C ASP A 171 -10.82 6.74 -1.70
N ILE A 172 -10.05 7.79 -1.33
CA ILE A 172 -10.32 8.59 -0.13
C ILE A 172 -11.77 9.08 -0.13
N PHE A 173 -12.25 9.64 -1.25
CA PHE A 173 -13.64 10.08 -1.39
C PHE A 173 -14.64 8.93 -1.43
N LYS A 174 -14.34 7.85 -2.15
CA LYS A 174 -15.18 6.64 -2.21
C LYS A 174 -15.44 6.03 -0.84
N GLN A 175 -14.44 6.09 0.06
CA GLN A 175 -14.51 5.60 1.44
C GLN A 175 -15.15 6.61 2.42
N GLY A 176 -15.59 7.78 1.95
CA GLY A 176 -16.18 8.82 2.79
C GLY A 176 -15.19 9.51 3.74
N LYS A 177 -13.89 9.40 3.48
CA LYS A 177 -12.84 10.04 4.27
C LYS A 177 -12.72 11.53 3.90
N THR A 178 -12.14 12.35 4.77
CA THR A 178 -11.89 13.77 4.50
C THR A 178 -10.50 13.96 3.90
N CYS A 179 -10.45 14.53 2.70
CA CYS A 179 -9.22 14.76 1.93
C CYS A 179 -8.71 16.20 2.11
N PHE A 180 -7.41 16.35 2.36
CA PHE A 180 -6.72 17.64 2.40
C PHE A 180 -5.52 17.63 1.45
N ILE A 181 -5.32 18.72 0.71
CA ILE A 181 -4.20 18.89 -0.23
C ILE A 181 -3.31 20.07 0.19
N PRO A 182 -2.01 20.06 -0.17
CA PRO A 182 -1.13 21.20 0.01
C PRO A 182 -1.62 22.48 -0.68
N ARG A 183 -1.56 23.60 0.04
CA ARG A 183 -1.59 24.96 -0.53
C ARG A 183 -0.33 25.70 -0.11
N TYR A 184 0.55 25.95 -1.08
CA TYR A 184 1.87 26.55 -0.83
C TYR A 184 1.79 28.09 -0.80
N LYS A 185 2.51 28.71 0.13
CA LYS A 185 2.75 30.16 0.16
C LYS A 185 4.17 30.47 -0.31
N PHE A 186 4.31 30.68 -1.62
CA PHE A 186 5.60 30.76 -2.35
C PHE A 186 6.61 31.78 -1.82
N ASN A 187 6.17 32.82 -1.11
CA ASN A 187 7.05 33.84 -0.52
C ASN A 187 7.68 33.40 0.82
N SER A 188 7.48 32.15 1.23
CA SER A 188 7.91 31.60 2.53
C SER A 188 8.14 30.09 2.44
N ASN A 189 8.47 29.44 3.56
CA ASN A 189 8.42 27.98 3.73
C ASN A 189 7.07 27.50 4.31
N TYR A 190 6.04 28.34 4.22
CA TYR A 190 4.74 28.07 4.82
C TYR A 190 3.79 27.39 3.82
N MET A 191 3.06 26.40 4.33
CA MET A 191 2.07 25.62 3.59
C MET A 191 0.97 25.21 4.55
N ASP A 192 -0.28 25.18 4.09
CA ASP A 192 -1.39 24.57 4.82
C ASP A 192 -1.94 23.39 4.04
N MET A 193 -2.55 22.46 4.76
CA MET A 193 -3.36 21.40 4.15
C MET A 193 -4.81 21.86 4.15
N VAL A 194 -5.36 22.08 2.96
CA VAL A 194 -6.70 22.63 2.75
C VAL A 194 -7.63 21.58 2.20
N ARG A 195 -8.90 21.62 2.62
CA ARG A 195 -9.88 20.59 2.27
C ARG A 195 -10.22 20.60 0.78
N LEU A 196 -10.20 19.41 0.21
CA LEU A 196 -10.72 19.08 -1.11
C LEU A 196 -12.10 18.41 -0.93
N PHE A 197 -13.08 18.77 -1.76
CA PHE A 197 -14.47 18.31 -1.65
C PHE A 197 -14.82 17.19 -2.63
N SER A 198 -14.11 17.07 -3.75
CA SER A 198 -14.19 15.90 -4.64
C SER A 198 -12.89 15.69 -5.43
N ALA A 199 -12.71 14.53 -6.05
CA ALA A 199 -11.55 14.28 -6.91
C ALA A 199 -11.61 15.16 -8.18
N GLU A 200 -12.79 15.38 -8.72
CA GLU A 200 -13.03 16.17 -9.94
C GLU A 200 -12.73 17.66 -9.73
N GLU A 201 -12.87 18.15 -8.50
CA GLU A 201 -12.57 19.54 -8.14
C GLU A 201 -11.14 19.94 -8.51
N ILE A 202 -10.18 19.00 -8.40
CA ILE A 202 -8.76 19.24 -8.68
C ILE A 202 -8.57 19.90 -10.05
N PHE A 203 -9.28 19.42 -11.06
CA PHE A 203 -9.14 19.90 -12.44
C PHE A 203 -9.69 21.32 -12.66
N SER A 204 -10.49 21.83 -11.72
CA SER A 204 -11.01 23.21 -11.75
C SER A 204 -10.14 24.21 -10.99
N LEU A 205 -9.21 23.72 -10.16
CA LEU A 205 -8.30 24.58 -9.39
C LEU A 205 -7.26 25.25 -10.30
N PRO A 206 -6.83 26.48 -10.00
CA PRO A 206 -5.73 27.10 -10.72
C PRO A 206 -4.43 26.34 -10.50
N LYS A 207 -3.51 26.50 -11.45
CA LYS A 207 -2.18 25.90 -11.38
C LYS A 207 -1.15 26.89 -10.87
N THR A 208 -0.22 26.39 -10.08
CA THR A 208 0.97 27.11 -9.62
C THR A 208 2.04 27.19 -10.71
N SER A 209 3.13 27.91 -10.44
CA SER A 209 4.33 27.92 -11.29
C SER A 209 5.03 26.56 -11.41
N TRP A 210 4.71 25.61 -10.53
CA TRP A 210 5.16 24.21 -10.62
C TRP A 210 4.17 23.30 -11.36
N ASN A 211 3.15 23.87 -12.02
CA ASN A 211 2.11 23.14 -12.75
C ASN A 211 1.25 22.21 -11.86
N ILE A 212 1.30 22.39 -10.53
CA ILE A 212 0.43 21.70 -9.56
C ILE A 212 -0.85 22.53 -9.34
N HIS A 213 -2.00 21.85 -9.30
CA HIS A 213 -3.28 22.43 -8.92
C HIS A 213 -3.32 22.80 -7.42
N GLN A 214 -3.78 24.00 -7.07
CA GLN A 214 -4.10 24.34 -5.67
C GLN A 214 -5.20 25.41 -5.62
N PRO A 215 -5.96 25.54 -4.54
CA PRO A 215 -6.91 26.65 -4.37
C PRO A 215 -6.23 28.02 -4.45
N GLY A 216 -6.99 29.03 -4.88
CA GLY A 216 -6.52 30.40 -4.97
C GLY A 216 -6.02 30.93 -3.62
N ASP A 217 -5.15 31.94 -3.65
CA ASP A 217 -4.61 32.54 -2.43
C ASP A 217 -5.68 33.32 -1.63
N ASP A 218 -6.66 33.87 -2.33
CA ASP A 218 -7.83 34.59 -1.83
C ASP A 218 -9.00 33.68 -1.46
N GLU A 219 -8.91 32.39 -1.83
CA GLU A 219 -9.97 31.43 -1.61
C GLU A 219 -9.96 30.91 -0.15
N VAL A 220 -11.08 31.10 0.55
CA VAL A 220 -11.23 30.61 1.92
C VAL A 220 -11.50 29.11 1.89
N ARG A 221 -10.63 28.33 2.53
CA ARG A 221 -10.73 26.88 2.62
C ARG A 221 -10.63 26.42 4.07
N GLU A 222 -11.28 25.30 4.36
CA GLU A 222 -11.11 24.61 5.63
C GLU A 222 -9.67 24.09 5.75
N GLU A 223 -8.96 24.48 6.80
CA GLU A 223 -7.59 24.06 7.06
C GLU A 223 -7.55 22.89 8.05
N ALA A 224 -6.74 21.87 7.76
CA ALA A 224 -6.75 20.65 8.55
C ALA A 224 -6.45 20.89 10.04
N LEU A 225 -5.49 21.76 10.37
CA LEU A 225 -5.09 22.06 11.75
C LEU A 225 -6.12 22.90 12.51
N SER A 226 -6.99 23.66 11.82
CA SER A 226 -8.04 24.45 12.48
C SER A 226 -9.29 23.63 12.77
N THR A 227 -9.48 22.48 12.10
CA THR A 227 -10.67 21.63 12.24
C THR A 227 -10.40 20.23 12.81
N GLY A 228 -9.32 20.07 13.56
CA GLY A 228 -9.07 18.86 14.36
C GLY A 228 -7.83 18.05 13.98
N GLY A 229 -7.05 18.50 12.98
CA GLY A 229 -5.79 17.89 12.61
C GLY A 229 -5.91 16.86 11.49
N LEU A 230 -4.95 15.92 11.45
CA LEU A 230 -4.79 14.89 10.43
C LEU A 230 -4.43 13.56 11.09
N ASP A 231 -4.98 12.47 10.58
CA ASP A 231 -4.64 11.11 11.02
C ASP A 231 -3.43 10.56 10.24
N LEU A 232 -3.37 10.88 8.95
CA LEU A 232 -2.36 10.40 8.00
C LEU A 232 -1.94 11.51 7.04
N ILE A 233 -0.64 11.58 6.74
CA ILE A 233 -0.06 12.44 5.72
C ILE A 233 0.75 11.59 4.75
N PHE A 234 0.38 11.62 3.46
CA PHE A 234 1.23 11.12 2.39
C PHE A 234 2.31 12.15 2.06
N MET A 235 3.57 11.71 2.12
CA MET A 235 4.75 12.56 2.08
C MET A 235 5.47 12.43 0.73
N PRO A 236 5.58 13.51 -0.06
CA PRO A 236 6.43 13.52 -1.25
C PRO A 236 7.90 13.79 -0.88
N GLY A 237 8.81 13.44 -1.79
CA GLY A 237 10.25 13.65 -1.61
C GLY A 237 11.04 13.22 -2.84
N LEU A 238 12.28 13.71 -2.93
CA LEU A 238 13.25 13.33 -3.96
C LEU A 238 14.07 12.10 -3.57
N GLY A 239 14.19 11.84 -2.27
CA GLY A 239 14.96 10.73 -1.76
C GLY A 239 14.54 10.35 -0.35
N PHE A 240 14.68 9.06 -0.02
CA PHE A 240 14.33 8.50 1.28
C PHE A 240 15.36 7.44 1.67
N ASP A 241 15.58 7.24 2.96
CA ASP A 241 16.37 6.11 3.45
C ASP A 241 15.57 5.21 4.41
N GLN A 242 16.16 4.06 4.74
CA GLN A 242 15.56 3.04 5.62
C GLN A 242 15.36 3.52 7.08
N GLN A 243 15.92 4.68 7.44
CA GLN A 243 15.77 5.28 8.77
C GLN A 243 14.60 6.29 8.81
N GLY A 244 13.89 6.47 7.69
CA GLY A 244 12.81 7.45 7.57
C GLY A 244 13.31 8.87 7.39
N ASN A 245 14.58 9.08 7.03
CA ASN A 245 15.04 10.41 6.62
C ASN A 245 14.55 10.70 5.20
N ARG A 246 14.26 11.98 4.91
CA ARG A 246 13.63 12.42 3.67
C ARG A 246 14.35 13.62 3.08
N LEU A 247 14.72 13.53 1.82
CA LEU A 247 15.22 14.63 1.02
C LEU A 247 14.07 15.31 0.29
N GLY A 248 13.68 16.51 0.73
CA GLY A 248 12.70 17.34 0.02
C GLY A 248 13.33 18.17 -1.12
N ARG A 249 12.53 19.04 -1.75
CA ARG A 249 12.99 19.99 -2.80
C ARG A 249 13.71 21.24 -2.25
N GLY A 250 14.16 21.21 -0.98
CA GLY A 250 14.99 22.25 -0.35
C GLY A 250 14.28 23.43 0.32
N LYS A 251 12.96 23.60 0.17
CA LYS A 251 12.21 24.71 0.81
C LYS A 251 11.71 24.43 2.23
N GLY A 252 11.77 23.18 2.70
CA GLY A 252 11.38 22.82 4.08
C GLY A 252 9.88 22.95 4.41
N TYR A 253 8.99 22.98 3.42
CA TYR A 253 7.54 23.13 3.65
C TYR A 253 6.97 22.02 4.53
N TYR A 254 7.27 20.76 4.20
CA TYR A 254 6.78 19.61 4.95
C TYR A 254 7.38 19.54 6.36
N ASP A 255 8.66 19.86 6.51
CA ASP A 255 9.34 19.87 7.81
C ASP A 255 8.72 20.92 8.74
N THR A 256 8.46 22.11 8.19
CA THR A 256 7.75 23.20 8.88
C THR A 256 6.31 22.80 9.24
N TYR A 257 5.60 22.15 8.33
CA TYR A 257 4.23 21.70 8.56
C TYR A 257 4.13 20.60 9.62
N LEU A 258 5.02 19.60 9.59
CA LEU A 258 5.07 18.53 10.59
C LEU A 258 5.34 19.07 12.00
N LYS A 259 6.26 20.04 12.14
CA LYS A 259 6.49 20.75 13.40
C LYS A 259 5.21 21.42 13.92
N ARG A 260 4.44 22.07 13.03
CA ARG A 260 3.14 22.65 13.38
C ARG A 260 2.13 21.58 13.82
N CYS A 261 2.07 20.44 13.13
CA CYS A 261 1.21 19.33 13.55
C CYS A 261 1.52 18.87 14.98
N PHE A 262 2.80 18.74 15.35
CA PHE A 262 3.21 18.28 16.69
C PHE A 262 2.87 19.28 17.79
N GLN A 263 2.82 20.58 17.46
CA GLN A 263 2.43 21.62 18.39
C GLN A 263 0.91 21.71 18.59
N HIS A 264 0.12 21.45 17.53
CA HIS A 264 -1.32 21.69 17.53
C HIS A 264 -2.16 20.43 17.80
N GLN A 265 -1.61 19.23 17.58
CA GLN A 265 -2.34 17.97 17.71
C GLN A 265 -1.83 17.16 18.91
N LYS A 266 -2.76 16.61 19.71
CA LYS A 266 -2.41 15.70 20.82
C LYS A 266 -1.77 14.40 20.34
N ARG A 267 -2.25 13.88 19.21
CA ARG A 267 -1.71 12.71 18.53
C ARG A 267 -1.08 13.17 17.24
N ARG A 268 0.19 12.82 17.03
CA ARG A 268 0.85 13.12 15.76
C ARG A 268 0.21 12.34 14.62
N PRO A 269 0.08 12.94 13.42
CA PRO A 269 -0.32 12.18 12.23
C PRO A 269 0.72 11.09 11.95
N TYR A 270 0.26 9.96 11.42
CA TYR A 270 1.15 8.98 10.83
C TYR A 270 1.64 9.51 9.48
N THR A 271 2.88 9.25 9.12
CA THR A 271 3.49 9.77 7.88
C THR A 271 3.97 8.63 6.98
N ILE A 272 3.47 8.59 5.75
CA ILE A 272 3.82 7.57 4.76
C ILE A 272 4.37 8.26 3.52
N ALA A 273 5.61 7.96 3.14
CA ALA A 273 6.12 8.33 1.83
C ALA A 273 5.73 7.30 0.78
N LEU A 274 5.38 7.79 -0.41
CA LEU A 274 5.23 6.99 -1.62
C LEU A 274 6.45 7.30 -2.50
N ALA A 275 7.28 6.29 -2.76
CA ALA A 275 8.55 6.47 -3.43
C ALA A 275 8.75 5.46 -4.57
N PHE A 276 9.36 5.91 -5.66
CA PHE A 276 9.99 5.02 -6.61
C PHE A 276 11.24 4.37 -5.97
N LYS A 277 11.62 3.18 -6.43
CA LYS A 277 12.84 2.51 -5.95
C LYS A 277 14.09 3.37 -6.19
N GLU A 278 14.13 4.15 -7.27
CA GLU A 278 15.22 5.06 -7.62
C GLU A 278 15.39 6.20 -6.61
N GLN A 279 14.37 6.44 -5.78
CA GLN A 279 14.39 7.44 -4.72
C GLN A 279 14.87 6.86 -3.38
N ILE A 280 15.15 5.55 -3.30
CA ILE A 280 15.70 4.94 -2.09
C ILE A 280 17.22 5.06 -2.08
N CYS A 281 17.73 5.72 -1.05
CA CYS A 281 19.14 6.02 -0.84
C CYS A 281 19.70 5.23 0.35
N ASP A 282 21.00 4.94 0.33
CA ASP A 282 21.68 4.31 1.48
C ASP A 282 21.62 5.19 2.74
N ALA A 283 21.84 6.49 2.55
CA ALA A 283 21.73 7.50 3.59
C ALA A 283 21.34 8.84 2.98
N VAL A 284 20.32 9.48 3.56
CA VAL A 284 19.96 10.85 3.22
C VAL A 284 20.71 11.82 4.14
N PRO A 285 21.40 12.84 3.62
CA PRO A 285 21.96 13.91 4.46
C PRO A 285 20.85 14.66 5.19
N VAL A 286 20.98 14.81 6.50
CA VAL A 286 19.98 15.48 7.36
C VAL A 286 20.61 16.60 8.18
N GLY A 287 19.87 17.69 8.35
CA GLY A 287 20.11 18.77 9.31
C GLY A 287 19.26 18.63 10.57
N GLU A 288 19.46 19.55 11.53
CA GLU A 288 18.73 19.55 12.81
C GLU A 288 17.23 19.81 12.66
N ASP A 289 16.84 20.50 11.60
CA ASP A 289 15.46 20.91 11.35
C ASP A 289 14.64 19.91 10.52
N ASP A 290 15.28 18.86 10.01
CA ASP A 290 14.65 17.85 9.14
C ASP A 290 13.81 16.87 9.96
N MET A 291 12.60 16.62 9.46
CA MET A 291 11.63 15.77 10.15
C MET A 291 11.63 14.37 9.56
N ARG A 292 11.89 13.37 10.41
CA ARG A 292 11.74 11.96 10.03
C ARG A 292 10.27 11.59 9.81
N ILE A 293 10.06 10.69 8.87
CA ILE A 293 8.76 10.07 8.58
C ILE A 293 8.69 8.67 9.19
N ASP A 294 7.47 8.16 9.37
CA ASP A 294 7.23 6.86 10.01
C ASP A 294 7.49 5.69 9.05
N GLU A 295 7.19 5.87 7.76
CA GLU A 295 7.20 4.78 6.80
C GLU A 295 7.47 5.26 5.37
N VAL A 296 8.18 4.44 4.59
CA VAL A 296 8.43 4.63 3.15
C VAL A 296 7.91 3.40 2.42
N LEU A 297 6.96 3.58 1.51
CA LEU A 297 6.46 2.54 0.63
C LEU A 297 7.10 2.70 -0.75
N TYR A 298 7.72 1.63 -1.24
CA TYR A 298 8.34 1.56 -2.56
C TYR A 298 8.28 0.12 -3.09
N GLU A 299 8.36 -0.04 -4.41
CA GLU A 299 8.50 -1.37 -5.03
C GLU A 299 9.91 -1.90 -4.80
N ASP A 300 10.05 -3.04 -4.11
CA ASP A 300 11.35 -3.71 -3.96
C ASP A 300 11.62 -4.69 -5.12
N LYS A 301 12.91 -4.92 -5.38
CA LYS A 301 13.43 -5.71 -6.50
C LYS A 301 13.03 -7.17 -6.47
#